data_AF-A0A9R0YB17-F1
#
_entry.id   AF-A0A9R0YB17-F1
#
_cell.length_a   1.000
_cell.length_b   1.000
_cell.length_c   1.000
_cell.angle_alpha   90.00
_cell.angle_beta   90.00
_cell.angle_gamma   90.00
#
_symmetry.space_group_name_H-M   'P 1'
#
loop_
_entity.id
_entity.type
_entity.pdbx_description
1 polymer ?
#
loop_
_entity_poly.entity_id
_entity_poly.type
_entity_poly.pdbx_seq_one_letter_code
_entity_poly.pdbx_strand_id
1 'polypeptide(L)'
;MADAFRCLGKAARAALCAIARHLRLRTDVFNQLLDDTPLPDNEVSSSELLVAYSHEQLQSGHTLMGCPSRSSMPQVDRGFVTLVASDYPGIEVCDPNGHWYLADGVSGPNNLLLLTGRALSHVTAGLCPISQYRVTNENRASLTFRLVPHANAILDCSPILAAGHCIRQVYQPIPASQFMDDSYAEEHAVSSHLEEPSESQGNFVSDPSLRSVLSDPLSGAFLEDAMVLQCGHSFGGVMLKKVIEMILE
;
A
#
# COMPACT_ATOMS: atom_id res chain seq x y z
N MET A 1 -11.49 7.56 -6.06
CA MET A 1 -10.66 6.37 -5.71
C MET A 1 -10.34 5.46 -6.90
N ALA A 2 -11.31 5.07 -7.75
CA ALA A 2 -11.06 4.21 -8.91
C ALA A 2 -9.97 4.72 -9.88
N ASP A 3 -9.89 6.03 -10.10
CA ASP A 3 -8.83 6.63 -10.92
C ASP A 3 -7.45 6.52 -10.29
N ALA A 4 -7.35 6.74 -8.97
CA ALA A 4 -6.10 6.58 -8.22
C ALA A 4 -5.63 5.12 -8.28
N PHE A 5 -6.53 4.17 -8.05
CA PHE A 5 -6.27 2.73 -8.19
C PHE A 5 -5.69 2.40 -9.57
N ARG A 6 -6.36 2.87 -10.63
CA ARG A 6 -5.93 2.62 -12.02
C ARG A 6 -4.59 3.27 -12.33
N CYS A 7 -4.35 4.51 -11.90
CA CYS A 7 -3.10 5.23 -12.12
C CYS A 7 -1.93 4.60 -11.37
N LEU A 8 -2.12 4.26 -10.09
CA LEU A 8 -1.11 3.58 -9.28
C LEU A 8 -0.83 2.16 -9.80
N GLY A 9 -1.86 1.43 -10.24
CA GLY A 9 -1.68 0.14 -10.90
C GLY A 9 -0.84 0.22 -12.17
N LYS A 10 -1.05 1.25 -13.01
CA LYS A 10 -0.19 1.51 -14.18
C LYS A 10 1.24 1.83 -13.78
N ALA A 11 1.44 2.68 -12.77
CA ALA A 11 2.77 3.05 -12.27
C ALA A 11 3.51 1.83 -11.70
N ALA A 12 2.82 0.98 -10.94
CA ALA A 12 3.37 -0.23 -10.36
C ALA A 12 3.80 -1.24 -11.44
N ARG A 13 2.98 -1.44 -12.47
CA ARG A 13 3.35 -2.27 -13.63
C ARG A 13 4.53 -1.70 -14.39
N ALA A 14 4.59 -0.38 -14.58
CA ALA A 14 5.75 0.26 -15.21
C ALA A 14 7.04 0.07 -14.37
N ALA A 15 6.94 0.14 -13.04
CA ALA A 15 8.05 -0.16 -12.14
C ALA A 15 8.50 -1.62 -12.26
N LEU A 16 7.58 -2.59 -12.31
CA LEU A 16 7.90 -3.99 -12.56
C LEU A 16 8.59 -4.21 -13.92
N CYS A 17 8.11 -3.55 -14.99
CA CYS A 17 8.78 -3.59 -16.30
C CYS A 17 10.21 -3.05 -16.23
N ALA A 18 10.45 -2.01 -15.41
CA ALA A 18 11.78 -1.45 -15.21
C ALA A 18 12.70 -2.41 -14.43
N ILE A 19 12.19 -3.04 -13.38
CA ILE A 19 12.88 -4.07 -12.60
C ILE A 19 13.23 -5.27 -13.50
N ALA A 20 12.28 -5.76 -14.31
CA ALA A 20 12.50 -6.85 -15.24
C ALA A 20 13.67 -6.56 -16.20
N ARG A 21 13.71 -5.34 -16.78
CA ARG A 21 14.83 -4.91 -17.64
C ARG A 21 16.15 -4.86 -16.89
N HIS A 22 16.16 -4.36 -15.65
CA HIS A 22 17.36 -4.32 -14.82
C HIS A 22 17.92 -5.73 -14.57
N LEU A 23 17.04 -6.71 -14.40
CA LEU A 23 17.38 -8.13 -14.25
C LEU A 23 17.66 -8.86 -15.57
N ARG A 24 17.63 -8.15 -16.71
CA ARG A 24 17.79 -8.69 -18.07
C ARG A 24 16.71 -9.70 -18.48
N LEU A 25 15.49 -9.51 -17.99
CA LEU A 25 14.31 -10.29 -18.35
C LEU A 25 13.50 -9.59 -19.44
N ARG A 26 12.55 -10.31 -20.04
CA ARG A 26 11.52 -9.68 -20.89
C ARG A 26 10.70 -8.70 -20.05
N THR A 27 10.31 -7.57 -20.64
CA THR A 27 9.57 -6.50 -19.93
C THR A 27 8.23 -6.95 -19.38
N ASP A 28 7.58 -7.90 -20.06
CA ASP A 28 6.26 -8.45 -19.76
C ASP A 28 6.31 -9.73 -18.90
N VAL A 29 7.50 -10.13 -18.42
CA VAL A 29 7.70 -11.42 -17.75
C VAL A 29 6.77 -11.64 -16.56
N PHE A 30 6.41 -10.58 -15.83
CA PHE A 30 5.55 -10.67 -14.64
C PHE A 30 4.06 -10.52 -14.98
N ASN A 31 3.68 -10.20 -16.22
CA ASN A 31 2.28 -9.91 -16.55
C ASN A 31 1.36 -11.11 -16.31
N GLN A 32 1.86 -12.33 -16.51
CA GLN A 32 1.10 -13.57 -16.29
C GLN A 32 0.79 -13.83 -14.81
N LEU A 33 1.49 -13.14 -13.90
CA LEU A 33 1.30 -13.25 -12.46
C LEU A 33 0.35 -12.19 -11.92
N LEU A 34 -0.10 -11.24 -12.73
CA LEU A 34 -0.95 -10.13 -12.33
C LEU A 34 -2.36 -10.29 -12.88
N ASP A 35 -3.33 -9.64 -12.26
CA ASP A 35 -4.69 -9.59 -12.79
C ASP A 35 -4.72 -8.96 -14.20
N ASP A 36 -5.75 -9.27 -14.98
CA ASP A 36 -5.95 -8.67 -16.30
C ASP A 36 -6.26 -7.17 -16.21
N THR A 37 -5.93 -6.43 -17.27
CA THR A 37 -6.25 -5.00 -17.39
C THR A 37 -6.88 -4.72 -18.76
N PRO A 38 -8.20 -4.46 -18.84
CA PRO A 38 -9.18 -4.38 -17.74
C PRO A 38 -9.46 -5.75 -17.08
N LEU A 39 -9.94 -5.71 -15.83
CA LEU A 39 -10.41 -6.90 -15.13
C LEU A 39 -11.65 -7.48 -15.84
N PRO A 40 -11.85 -8.81 -15.81
CA PRO A 40 -13.10 -9.43 -16.26
C PRO A 40 -14.31 -8.94 -15.45
N ASP A 41 -15.50 -9.03 -16.04
CA ASP A 41 -16.74 -8.62 -15.39
C ASP A 41 -16.97 -9.41 -14.09
N ASN A 42 -17.37 -8.72 -13.03
CA ASN A 42 -17.59 -9.24 -11.66
C ASN A 42 -16.35 -9.82 -10.95
N GLU A 43 -15.14 -9.62 -11.47
CA GLU A 43 -13.92 -9.98 -10.75
C GLU A 43 -13.41 -8.83 -9.87
N VAL A 44 -12.92 -9.20 -8.69
CA VAL A 44 -12.28 -8.28 -7.75
C VAL A 44 -10.77 -8.36 -7.96
N SER A 45 -10.12 -7.20 -8.05
CA SER A 45 -8.66 -7.11 -8.11
C SER A 45 -8.01 -7.80 -6.91
N SER A 46 -6.92 -8.52 -7.16
CA SER A 46 -6.06 -9.07 -6.11
C SER A 46 -5.22 -7.97 -5.44
N SER A 47 -4.93 -6.89 -6.19
CA SER A 47 -4.19 -5.72 -5.70
C SER A 47 -5.04 -4.82 -4.81
N GLU A 48 -4.40 -4.17 -3.83
CA GLU A 48 -5.06 -3.43 -2.75
C GLU A 48 -4.74 -1.94 -2.82
N LEU A 49 -5.68 -1.11 -2.39
CA LEU A 49 -5.47 0.32 -2.16
C LEU A 49 -5.94 0.67 -0.76
N LEU A 50 -5.01 1.12 0.07
CA LEU A 50 -5.24 1.46 1.48
C LEU A 50 -5.07 2.96 1.67
N VAL A 51 -5.99 3.55 2.42
CA VAL A 51 -5.88 4.92 2.93
C VAL A 51 -5.63 4.83 4.42
N ALA A 52 -4.58 5.50 4.90
CA ALA A 52 -4.28 5.55 6.33
C ALA A 52 -4.02 6.99 6.76
N TYR A 53 -4.55 7.32 7.93
CA TYR A 53 -4.27 8.56 8.63
C TYR A 53 -4.02 8.28 10.09
N SER A 54 -2.86 8.70 10.55
CA SER A 54 -2.53 8.74 11.96
C SER A 54 -2.75 10.15 12.47
N HIS A 55 -3.27 10.27 13.70
CA HIS A 55 -3.31 11.53 14.45
C HIS A 55 -2.86 11.28 15.87
N GLU A 56 -1.95 12.09 16.38
CA GLU A 56 -1.72 12.13 17.82
C GLU A 56 -2.90 12.78 18.53
N GLN A 57 -3.74 11.97 19.16
CA GLN A 57 -4.57 12.46 20.24
C GLN A 57 -3.63 12.79 21.41
N LEU A 58 -3.42 14.07 21.66
CA LEU A 58 -2.67 14.59 22.80
C LEU A 58 -3.25 14.00 24.09
N GLN A 59 -2.74 12.86 24.55
CA GLN A 59 -3.03 12.34 25.87
C GLN A 59 -2.30 13.24 26.86
N SER A 60 -3.00 14.30 27.28
CA SER A 60 -2.66 14.98 28.51
C SER A 60 -2.76 13.97 29.66
N GLY A 61 -1.63 13.69 30.31
CA GLY A 61 -1.59 13.09 31.64
C GLY A 61 -1.47 11.56 31.67
N HIS A 62 -0.26 11.12 32.03
CA HIS A 62 0.09 9.79 32.53
C HIS A 62 -0.08 8.60 31.58
N THR A 63 1.01 8.26 30.88
CA THR A 63 1.19 6.91 30.31
C THR A 63 2.55 6.35 30.71
N LEU A 64 2.51 5.13 31.23
CA LEU A 64 3.66 4.33 31.65
C LEU A 64 4.63 4.11 30.48
N MET A 65 5.90 4.28 30.80
CA MET A 65 7.08 3.87 30.05
C MET A 65 6.97 2.39 29.62
N GLY A 66 6.98 2.09 28.31
CA GLY A 66 7.42 0.78 27.82
C GLY A 66 6.78 0.14 26.58
N CYS A 67 5.71 0.68 25.97
CA CYS A 67 5.13 0.08 24.76
C CYS A 67 5.40 0.92 23.50
N PRO A 68 6.15 0.40 22.50
CA PRO A 68 6.27 1.07 21.21
C PRO A 68 4.92 1.08 20.48
N SER A 69 4.54 2.23 19.92
CA SER A 69 3.41 2.32 18.97
C SER A 69 3.67 1.35 17.80
N ARG A 70 2.63 0.64 17.31
CA ARG A 70 2.73 -0.32 16.17
C ARG A 70 3.40 0.28 14.94
N SER A 71 3.32 1.60 14.79
CA SER A 71 3.95 2.34 13.70
C SER A 71 5.47 2.19 13.66
N SER A 72 6.11 2.03 14.83
CA SER A 72 7.57 1.88 14.96
C SER A 72 8.12 0.47 14.69
N MET A 73 7.23 -0.53 14.52
CA MET A 73 7.66 -1.90 14.24
C MET A 73 8.06 -2.07 12.77
N PRO A 74 9.16 -2.78 12.47
CA PRO A 74 9.54 -3.10 11.10
C PRO A 74 8.45 -3.92 10.40
N GLN A 75 8.03 -3.42 9.24
CA GLN A 75 7.06 -4.04 8.35
C GLN A 75 7.74 -4.47 7.05
N VAL A 76 7.15 -5.47 6.42
CA VAL A 76 7.57 -5.98 5.12
C VAL A 76 6.31 -6.22 4.31
N ASP A 77 6.33 -5.84 3.04
CA ASP A 77 5.18 -6.09 2.16
C ASP A 77 5.16 -7.52 1.61
N ARG A 78 3.99 -8.15 1.57
CA ARG A 78 3.76 -9.49 1.01
C ARG A 78 3.75 -9.54 -0.52
N GLY A 79 3.32 -8.49 -1.20
CA GLY A 79 3.11 -8.44 -2.65
C GLY A 79 4.39 -8.28 -3.49
N PHE A 80 4.23 -7.80 -4.71
CA PHE A 80 5.35 -7.51 -5.60
C PHE A 80 5.99 -6.16 -5.27
N VAL A 81 5.20 -5.09 -5.36
CA VAL A 81 5.65 -3.73 -5.13
C VAL A 81 4.56 -2.93 -4.43
N THR A 82 4.99 -1.97 -3.61
CA THR A 82 4.10 -1.07 -2.89
C THR A 82 4.47 0.37 -3.21
N LEU A 83 3.48 1.15 -3.65
CA LEU A 83 3.59 2.57 -3.93
C LEU A 83 2.95 3.35 -2.79
N VAL A 84 3.69 4.27 -2.19
CA VAL A 84 3.17 5.13 -1.13
C VAL A 84 3.25 6.59 -1.56
N ALA A 85 2.11 7.27 -1.53
CA ALA A 85 1.98 8.72 -1.65
C ALA A 85 1.58 9.30 -0.30
N SER A 86 2.18 10.40 0.15
CA SER A 86 1.85 11.00 1.45
C SER A 86 2.10 12.50 1.51
N ASP A 87 1.41 13.15 2.43
CA ASP A 87 1.43 14.60 2.60
C ASP A 87 2.65 15.08 3.39
N TYR A 88 3.12 14.27 4.34
CA TYR A 88 4.31 14.52 5.14
C TYR A 88 5.29 13.33 5.07
N PRO A 89 6.60 13.57 5.25
CA PRO A 89 7.57 12.48 5.38
C PRO A 89 7.37 11.73 6.70
N GLY A 90 7.77 10.46 6.74
CA GLY A 90 7.64 9.61 7.92
C GLY A 90 7.87 8.14 7.69
N ILE A 91 8.31 7.72 6.50
CA ILE A 91 8.66 6.32 6.24
C ILE A 91 10.17 6.18 6.31
N GLU A 92 10.62 5.33 7.23
CA GLU A 92 12.01 4.90 7.27
C GLU A 92 12.16 3.53 6.64
N VAL A 93 13.26 3.31 5.93
CA VAL A 93 13.64 2.02 5.35
C VAL A 93 14.95 1.56 5.98
N CYS A 94 15.07 0.25 6.18
CA CYS A 94 16.26 -0.38 6.73
C CYS A 94 17.26 -0.71 5.60
N ASP A 95 18.53 -0.34 5.78
CA ASP A 95 19.62 -0.76 4.90
C ASP A 95 20.07 -2.21 5.23
N PRO A 96 20.90 -2.84 4.37
CA PRO A 96 21.43 -4.19 4.65
C PRO A 96 22.32 -4.30 5.90
N ASN A 97 22.78 -3.19 6.45
CA ASN A 97 23.58 -3.13 7.68
C ASN A 97 22.69 -2.98 8.94
N GLY A 98 21.38 -2.85 8.79
CA GLY A 98 20.43 -2.66 9.90
C GLY A 98 20.19 -1.19 10.28
N HIS A 99 20.69 -0.23 9.49
CA HIS A 99 20.48 1.19 9.74
C HIS A 99 19.18 1.68 9.10
N TRP A 100 18.43 2.49 9.85
CA TRP A 100 17.20 3.11 9.39
C TRP A 100 17.47 4.50 8.81
N TYR A 101 16.88 4.79 7.65
CA TYR A 101 16.95 6.10 7.01
C TYR A 101 15.59 6.56 6.52
N LEU A 102 15.32 7.87 6.63
CA LEU A 102 14.10 8.48 6.12
C LEU A 102 14.07 8.41 4.59
N ALA A 103 13.15 7.61 4.05
CA ALA A 103 13.08 7.29 2.62
C ALA A 103 12.19 8.26 1.83
N ASP A 104 11.20 8.86 2.49
CA ASP A 104 10.28 9.83 1.89
C ASP A 104 10.59 11.29 2.30
N GLY A 105 11.76 11.55 2.89
CA GLY A 105 12.18 12.89 3.33
C GLY A 105 12.30 13.93 2.21
N VAL A 106 12.49 13.47 0.97
CA VAL A 106 12.55 14.31 -0.24
C VAL A 106 11.26 14.19 -1.08
N SER A 107 10.26 13.45 -0.60
CA SER A 107 8.99 13.29 -1.30
C SER A 107 8.16 14.55 -1.17
N GLY A 108 8.24 15.40 -2.20
CA GLY A 108 7.20 16.41 -2.42
C GLY A 108 5.89 15.76 -2.91
N PRO A 109 4.81 16.54 -3.07
CA PRO A 109 3.46 16.06 -3.43
C PRO A 109 3.35 15.28 -4.76
N ASN A 110 4.42 15.20 -5.55
CA ASN A 110 4.48 14.49 -6.83
C ASN A 110 5.38 13.25 -6.83
N ASN A 111 5.93 12.86 -5.68
CA ASN A 111 6.81 11.70 -5.57
C ASN A 111 6.08 10.51 -4.95
N LEU A 112 6.34 9.32 -5.47
CA LEU A 112 5.89 8.06 -4.91
C LEU A 112 7.08 7.31 -4.35
N LEU A 113 6.97 6.86 -3.10
CA LEU A 113 7.93 5.89 -2.55
C LEU A 113 7.59 4.50 -3.11
N LEU A 114 8.58 3.83 -3.70
CA LEU A 114 8.47 2.46 -4.18
C LEU A 114 9.17 1.52 -3.20
N LEU A 115 8.44 0.54 -2.70
CA LEU A 115 8.95 -0.53 -1.83
C LEU A 115 8.78 -1.87 -2.54
N THR A 116 9.71 -2.79 -2.30
CA THR A 116 9.73 -4.15 -2.85
C THR A 116 9.24 -5.16 -1.83
N GLY A 117 8.33 -6.05 -2.25
CA GLY A 117 7.72 -7.05 -1.38
C GLY A 117 8.30 -8.46 -1.52
N ARG A 118 7.77 -9.37 -0.70
CA ARG A 118 8.18 -10.78 -0.60
C ARG A 118 7.93 -11.54 -1.88
N ALA A 119 6.77 -11.38 -2.52
CA ALA A 119 6.46 -12.09 -3.76
C ALA A 119 7.46 -11.73 -4.88
N LEU A 120 7.88 -10.46 -4.96
CA LEU A 120 8.90 -10.03 -5.93
C LEU A 120 10.26 -10.64 -5.62
N SER A 121 10.69 -10.60 -4.37
CA SER A 121 11.92 -11.26 -3.94
C SER A 121 11.89 -12.75 -4.28
N HIS A 122 10.75 -13.42 -4.07
CA HIS A 122 10.60 -14.84 -4.40
C HIS A 122 10.76 -15.11 -5.89
N VAL A 123 9.97 -14.48 -6.76
CA VAL A 123 10.02 -14.73 -8.22
C VAL A 123 11.31 -14.24 -8.87
N THR A 124 12.08 -13.39 -8.18
CA THR A 124 13.40 -12.94 -8.60
C THR A 124 14.55 -13.73 -7.97
N ALA A 125 14.26 -14.84 -7.26
CA ALA A 125 15.23 -15.65 -6.55
C ALA A 125 16.14 -14.84 -5.59
N GLY A 126 15.59 -13.79 -4.98
CA GLY A 126 16.27 -12.88 -4.06
C GLY A 126 17.11 -11.79 -4.73
N LEU A 127 17.10 -11.68 -6.06
CA LEU A 127 17.82 -10.61 -6.77
C LEU A 127 17.22 -9.23 -6.49
N CYS A 128 15.91 -9.15 -6.26
CA CYS A 128 15.28 -7.96 -5.70
C CYS A 128 15.12 -8.14 -4.19
N PRO A 129 15.89 -7.41 -3.36
CA PRO A 129 15.78 -7.54 -1.91
C PRO A 129 14.42 -7.02 -1.43
N ILE A 130 13.98 -7.54 -0.30
CA ILE A 130 12.75 -7.13 0.36
C ILE A 130 13.01 -5.81 1.08
N SER A 131 12.11 -4.84 0.91
CA SER A 131 12.15 -3.57 1.65
C SER A 131 11.57 -3.77 3.05
N GLN A 132 12.38 -3.55 4.09
CA GLN A 132 11.92 -3.42 5.46
C GLN A 132 11.68 -1.95 5.76
N TYR A 133 10.47 -1.57 6.16
CA TYR A 133 10.11 -0.19 6.41
C TYR A 133 9.33 -0.03 7.72
N ARG A 134 9.29 1.18 8.28
CA ARG A 134 8.43 1.53 9.42
C ARG A 134 7.90 2.95 9.26
N VAL A 135 6.82 3.27 9.97
CA VAL A 135 6.22 4.61 9.94
C VAL A 135 6.53 5.30 11.26
N THR A 136 7.20 6.44 11.23
CA THR A 136 7.62 7.17 12.43
C THR A 136 6.83 8.45 12.67
N ASN A 137 6.11 8.94 11.66
CA ASN A 137 5.28 10.15 11.77
C ASN A 137 3.79 9.78 11.89
N GLU A 138 3.24 10.07 13.05
CA GLU A 138 1.85 9.80 13.41
C GLU A 138 0.86 10.92 13.04
N ASN A 139 1.27 11.94 12.27
CA ASN A 139 0.39 13.02 11.81
C ASN A 139 0.43 13.13 10.28
N ARG A 140 0.18 12.02 9.60
CA ARG A 140 0.40 11.87 8.16
C ARG A 140 -0.77 11.16 7.50
N ALA A 141 -1.30 11.73 6.41
CA ALA A 141 -2.22 11.03 5.52
C ALA A 141 -1.41 10.33 4.42
N SER A 142 -1.73 9.06 4.19
CA SER A 142 -1.05 8.23 3.21
C SER A 142 -2.00 7.42 2.36
N LEU A 143 -1.64 7.28 1.09
CA LEU A 143 -2.28 6.42 0.11
C LEU A 143 -1.28 5.37 -0.31
N THR A 144 -1.62 4.10 -0.07
CA THR A 144 -0.73 2.96 -0.29
C THR A 144 -1.38 2.00 -1.28
N PHE A 145 -0.75 1.82 -2.44
CA PHE A 145 -1.16 0.83 -3.43
C PHE A 145 -0.21 -0.36 -3.39
N ARG A 146 -0.76 -1.57 -3.22
CA ARG A 146 0.01 -2.82 -3.18
C ARG A 146 -0.34 -3.66 -4.40
N LEU A 147 0.65 -3.91 -5.25
CA LEU A 147 0.53 -4.79 -6.40
C LEU A 147 0.74 -6.24 -5.95
N VAL A 148 -0.30 -7.06 -6.06
CA VAL A 148 -0.31 -8.44 -5.55
C VAL A 148 -0.45 -9.41 -6.73
N PRO A 149 0.17 -10.60 -6.68
CA PRO A 149 -0.11 -11.64 -7.67
C PRO A 149 -1.57 -12.08 -7.66
N HIS A 150 -2.11 -12.47 -8.81
CA HIS A 150 -3.44 -13.06 -8.85
C HIS A 150 -3.45 -14.44 -8.19
N ALA A 151 -4.56 -14.81 -7.56
CA ALA A 151 -4.63 -15.99 -6.68
C ALA A 151 -4.32 -17.32 -7.38
N ASN A 152 -4.54 -17.41 -8.69
CA ASN A 152 -4.30 -18.61 -9.49
C ASN A 152 -2.88 -18.66 -10.08
N ALA A 153 -2.03 -17.66 -9.81
CA ALA A 153 -0.67 -17.62 -10.31
C ALA A 153 0.21 -18.66 -9.59
N ILE A 154 1.25 -19.13 -10.30
CA ILE A 154 2.34 -19.91 -9.70
C ILE A 154 3.55 -18.98 -9.65
N LEU A 155 4.07 -18.75 -8.44
CA LEU A 155 5.28 -17.97 -8.22
C LEU A 155 6.49 -18.87 -8.44
N ASP A 156 7.06 -18.82 -9.65
CA ASP A 156 8.26 -19.57 -10.01
C ASP A 156 9.41 -18.67 -10.50
N CYS A 157 10.62 -19.19 -10.41
CA CYS A 157 11.84 -18.52 -10.83
C CYS A 157 12.32 -18.96 -12.24
N SER A 158 11.48 -19.64 -13.03
CA SER A 158 11.87 -20.11 -14.37
C SER A 158 12.38 -18.99 -15.28
N PRO A 159 11.85 -17.74 -15.25
CA PRO A 159 12.39 -16.67 -16.10
C PRO A 159 13.77 -16.21 -15.65
N ILE A 160 14.04 -16.27 -14.33
CA ILE A 160 15.34 -15.94 -13.74
C ILE A 160 16.38 -16.97 -14.17
N LEU A 161 16.03 -18.26 -14.13
CA LEU A 161 16.89 -19.35 -14.60
C LEU A 161 17.20 -19.21 -16.09
N ALA A 162 16.17 -18.92 -16.89
CA ALA A 162 16.30 -18.75 -18.33
C ALA A 162 17.20 -17.56 -18.72
N ALA A 163 17.27 -16.54 -17.86
CA ALA A 163 18.19 -15.41 -18.02
C ALA A 163 19.63 -15.70 -17.55
N GLY A 164 19.89 -16.92 -17.07
CA GLY A 164 21.22 -17.39 -16.69
C GLY A 164 21.63 -17.10 -15.24
N HIS A 165 20.68 -16.70 -14.39
CA HIS A 165 20.95 -16.46 -12.97
C HIS A 165 20.92 -17.78 -12.18
N CYS A 166 21.77 -17.88 -11.14
CA CYS A 166 21.80 -19.02 -10.25
C CYS A 166 20.68 -18.95 -9.22
N ILE A 167 19.86 -19.99 -9.14
CA ILE A 167 18.75 -20.06 -8.19
C ILE A 167 19.10 -21.04 -7.07
N ARG A 168 18.92 -20.58 -5.82
CA ARG A 168 19.07 -21.44 -4.64
C ARG A 168 17.87 -22.38 -4.52
N GLN A 169 18.08 -23.59 -3.99
CA GLN A 169 17.02 -24.59 -3.82
C GLN A 169 15.83 -24.12 -2.96
N VAL A 170 15.99 -23.05 -2.19
CA VAL A 170 14.91 -22.47 -1.36
C VAL A 170 13.77 -21.90 -2.19
N TYR A 171 14.03 -21.49 -3.44
CA TYR A 171 13.04 -20.87 -4.32
C TYR A 171 12.35 -21.93 -5.19
N GLN A 172 11.46 -22.70 -4.58
CA GLN A 172 10.60 -23.64 -5.30
C GLN A 172 9.33 -22.94 -5.82
N PRO A 173 8.74 -23.43 -6.93
CA PRO A 173 7.43 -22.97 -7.37
C PRO A 173 6.38 -23.13 -6.27
N ILE A 174 5.60 -22.09 -6.02
CA ILE A 174 4.54 -22.07 -4.99
C ILE A 174 3.29 -21.36 -5.53
N PRO A 175 2.07 -21.86 -5.28
CA PRO A 175 0.84 -21.13 -5.61
C PRO A 175 0.80 -19.77 -4.92
N ALA A 176 0.38 -18.73 -5.64
CA ALA A 176 0.30 -17.39 -5.11
C ALA A 176 -0.64 -17.31 -3.91
N SER A 177 -1.82 -17.94 -3.97
CA SER A 177 -2.75 -18.04 -2.83
C SER A 177 -2.07 -18.56 -1.57
N GLN A 178 -1.39 -19.71 -1.66
CA GLN A 178 -0.65 -20.30 -0.55
C GLN A 178 0.44 -19.37 -0.02
N PHE A 179 1.24 -18.78 -0.92
CA PHE A 179 2.31 -17.86 -0.52
C PHE A 179 1.77 -16.64 0.23
N MET A 180 0.66 -16.07 -0.25
CA MET A 180 0.02 -14.91 0.35
C MET A 180 -0.57 -15.24 1.72
N ASP A 181 -1.18 -16.42 1.89
CA ASP A 181 -1.72 -16.89 3.18
C ASP A 181 -0.61 -17.13 4.21
N ASP A 182 0.47 -17.80 3.82
CA ASP A 182 1.63 -18.06 4.68
C ASP A 182 2.28 -16.73 5.14
N SER A 183 2.42 -15.77 4.21
CA SER A 183 2.96 -14.45 4.52
C SER A 183 2.08 -13.65 5.48
N TYR A 184 0.76 -13.81 5.38
CA TYR A 184 -0.20 -13.13 6.26
C TYR A 184 -0.13 -13.68 7.68
N ALA A 185 0.06 -14.99 7.85
CA ALA A 185 0.27 -15.59 9.16
C ALA A 185 1.55 -15.09 9.84
N GLU A 186 2.62 -14.87 9.09
CA GLU A 186 3.87 -14.26 9.59
C GLU A 186 3.68 -12.79 10.02
N GLU A 187 2.87 -12.01 9.29
CA GLU A 187 2.54 -10.63 9.65
C GLU A 187 1.65 -10.55 10.92
N HIS A 188 0.67 -11.45 11.06
CA HIS A 188 -0.31 -11.44 12.15
C HIS A 188 0.15 -12.10 13.45
N ALA A 189 1.15 -12.99 13.44
CA ALA A 189 1.77 -13.50 14.66
C ALA A 189 2.38 -12.37 15.54
N VAL A 190 2.56 -11.18 14.97
CA VAL A 190 3.15 -9.99 15.61
C VAL A 190 2.09 -8.94 16.01
N SER A 191 0.80 -9.16 15.72
CA SER A 191 -0.23 -8.11 15.83
C SER A 191 -1.59 -8.65 16.25
N SER A 192 -1.82 -8.80 17.55
CA SER A 192 -3.16 -8.98 18.13
C SER A 192 -3.46 -7.85 19.11
N HIS A 193 -4.16 -6.80 18.65
CA HIS A 193 -5.31 -6.13 19.30
C HIS A 193 -5.62 -4.72 18.73
N LEU A 194 -6.92 -4.48 18.46
CA LEU A 194 -7.72 -3.24 18.64
C LEU A 194 -7.45 -2.02 17.72
N GLU A 195 -8.40 -1.16 17.37
CA GLU A 195 -9.89 -1.09 17.36
C GLU A 195 -10.26 0.10 16.43
N GLU A 196 -11.54 0.27 16.08
CA GLU A 196 -12.04 1.21 15.05
C GLU A 196 -11.81 2.72 15.31
N PRO A 197 -11.72 3.58 14.27
CA PRO A 197 -11.51 5.01 14.44
C PRO A 197 -12.80 5.76 14.76
N SER A 198 -12.70 6.76 15.64
CA SER A 198 -13.77 7.70 16.00
C SER A 198 -13.55 9.07 15.33
N GLU A 199 -14.66 9.69 14.91
CA GLU A 199 -14.72 10.93 14.13
C GLU A 199 -14.16 12.15 14.88
N SER A 200 -13.34 12.98 14.21
CA SER A 200 -12.96 14.30 14.73
C SER A 200 -12.90 15.39 13.65
N GLN A 201 -13.53 16.53 13.97
CA GLN A 201 -13.63 17.75 13.16
C GLN A 201 -12.32 18.55 13.18
N GLY A 202 -11.73 18.78 12.00
CA GLY A 202 -10.51 19.58 11.83
C GLY A 202 -10.71 20.76 10.87
N ASN A 203 -10.24 21.94 11.26
CA ASN A 203 -10.32 23.19 10.50
C ASN A 203 -9.52 23.17 9.18
N PHE A 204 -10.09 23.81 8.15
CA PHE A 204 -9.55 23.93 6.80
C PHE A 204 -8.44 24.98 6.68
N VAL A 205 -7.31 24.61 6.07
CA VAL A 205 -6.33 25.56 5.49
C VAL A 205 -5.83 25.06 4.12
N SER A 206 -6.34 25.72 3.08
CA SER A 206 -5.66 26.39 1.94
C SER A 206 -4.56 25.74 1.07
N ASP A 207 -4.23 24.46 1.18
CA ASP A 207 -3.45 23.73 0.16
C ASP A 207 -4.03 22.31 -0.02
N PRO A 208 -4.05 21.71 -1.23
CA PRO A 208 -4.63 20.38 -1.42
C PRO A 208 -3.71 19.31 -0.83
N SER A 209 -3.79 19.09 0.48
CA SER A 209 -3.16 17.96 1.17
C SER A 209 -3.89 16.66 0.79
N LEU A 210 -3.19 15.51 0.84
CA LEU A 210 -3.84 14.22 0.60
C LEU A 210 -5.02 13.97 1.55
N ARG A 211 -4.93 14.44 2.80
CA ARG A 211 -6.05 14.46 3.74
C ARG A 211 -7.27 15.19 3.15
N SER A 212 -7.09 16.40 2.63
CA SER A 212 -8.20 17.16 2.03
C SER A 212 -8.86 16.48 0.83
N VAL A 213 -8.09 15.69 0.07
CA VAL A 213 -8.59 14.93 -1.09
C VAL A 213 -9.36 13.68 -0.66
N LEU A 214 -8.97 13.07 0.46
CA LEU A 214 -9.51 11.80 0.95
C LEU A 214 -10.59 11.97 2.03
N SER A 215 -10.79 13.19 2.51
CA SER A 215 -11.81 13.54 3.50
C SER A 215 -13.04 14.18 2.87
N ASP A 216 -14.22 13.90 3.43
CA ASP A 216 -15.45 14.60 3.11
C ASP A 216 -15.34 16.09 3.49
N PRO A 217 -15.70 17.01 2.59
CA PRO A 217 -15.48 18.45 2.82
C PRO A 217 -16.39 19.06 3.89
N LEU A 218 -17.44 18.37 4.35
CA LEU A 218 -18.34 18.88 5.39
C LEU A 218 -18.11 18.21 6.75
N SER A 219 -17.90 16.89 6.79
CA SER A 219 -17.66 16.17 8.04
C SER A 219 -16.18 16.11 8.42
N GLY A 220 -15.27 16.21 7.45
CA GLY A 220 -13.84 15.96 7.65
C GLY A 220 -13.48 14.47 7.84
N ALA A 221 -14.48 13.58 7.84
CA ALA A 221 -14.28 12.13 7.93
C ALA A 221 -13.70 11.58 6.63
N PHE A 222 -12.99 10.46 6.68
CA PHE A 222 -12.51 9.81 5.45
C PHE A 222 -13.68 9.32 4.60
N LEU A 223 -13.48 9.35 3.28
CA LEU A 223 -14.39 8.83 2.29
C LEU A 223 -14.36 7.28 2.26
N GLU A 224 -14.62 6.64 3.40
CA GLU A 224 -14.60 5.18 3.57
C GLU A 224 -15.73 4.51 2.76
N ASP A 225 -16.90 5.14 2.70
CA ASP A 225 -18.08 4.68 1.95
C ASP A 225 -18.28 5.44 0.61
N ALA A 226 -17.20 5.93 -0.01
CA ALA A 226 -17.34 6.87 -1.12
C ALA A 226 -18.06 6.28 -2.34
N MET A 227 -19.20 6.88 -2.71
CA MET A 227 -19.80 6.67 -4.03
C MET A 227 -19.22 7.70 -5.01
N VAL A 228 -18.76 7.24 -6.18
CA VAL A 228 -18.24 8.08 -7.25
C VAL A 228 -19.36 8.40 -8.24
N LEU A 229 -19.71 9.66 -8.40
CA LEU A 229 -20.63 10.11 -9.45
C LEU A 229 -19.91 10.20 -10.80
N GLN A 230 -20.64 10.08 -11.91
CA GLN A 230 -20.09 10.24 -13.27
C GLN A 230 -19.41 11.60 -13.51
N CYS A 231 -19.71 12.62 -12.69
CA CYS A 231 -19.04 13.92 -12.71
C CYS A 231 -17.68 13.93 -11.98
N GLY A 232 -17.18 12.79 -11.51
CA GLY A 232 -15.85 12.63 -10.91
C GLY A 232 -15.76 13.00 -9.42
N HIS A 233 -16.85 13.42 -8.80
CA HIS A 233 -16.89 13.75 -7.38
C HIS A 233 -17.19 12.49 -6.54
N SER A 234 -16.50 12.38 -5.39
CA SER A 234 -16.71 11.31 -4.41
C SER A 234 -17.31 11.92 -3.14
N PHE A 235 -18.36 11.31 -2.59
CA PHE A 235 -19.01 11.76 -1.35
C PHE A 235 -19.14 10.59 -0.38
N GLY A 236 -18.95 10.84 0.92
CA GLY A 236 -19.07 9.81 1.95
C GLY A 236 -20.53 9.47 2.28
N GLY A 237 -20.77 8.32 2.90
CA GLY A 237 -22.13 7.87 3.28
C GLY A 237 -22.86 8.86 4.21
N VAL A 238 -22.13 9.54 5.09
CA VAL A 238 -22.67 10.59 5.98
C VAL A 238 -23.18 11.81 5.20
N MET A 239 -22.51 12.18 4.11
CA MET A 239 -22.92 13.28 3.23
C MET A 239 -24.20 12.92 2.46
N LEU A 240 -24.26 11.71 1.91
CA LEU A 240 -25.48 11.20 1.28
C LEU A 240 -26.66 11.20 2.25
N LYS A 241 -26.43 10.76 3.50
CA LYS A 241 -27.47 10.76 4.54
C LYS A 241 -28.00 12.18 4.82
N LYS A 242 -27.12 13.17 5.02
CA LYS A 242 -27.54 14.57 5.26
C LYS A 242 -28.28 15.19 4.07
N VAL A 243 -27.85 14.92 2.84
CA VAL A 243 -28.55 15.39 1.63
C VAL A 243 -29.93 14.75 1.52
N ILE A 244 -30.04 13.46 1.80
CA ILE A 244 -31.33 12.76 1.82
C ILE A 244 -32.25 13.34 2.92
N GLU A 245 -31.71 13.60 4.11
CA GLU A 245 -32.45 14.24 5.21
C GLU A 245 -32.93 15.66 4.82
N MET A 246 -32.11 16.45 4.11
CA MET A 246 -32.49 17.77 3.61
C MET A 246 -33.50 17.77 2.45
N ILE A 247 -33.60 16.67 1.68
CA ILE A 247 -34.56 16.53 0.57
C ILE A 247 -35.91 15.99 1.06
N LEU A 248 -35.94 15.39 2.26
CA LEU A 248 -37.14 14.81 2.88
C LEU A 248 -37.83 15.74 3.89
N GLU A 249 -37.31 16.95 4.11
CA GLU A 249 -38.02 18.09 4.75
C GLU A 249 -38.66 19.01 3.70
#